data_AF-A0A377TVJ5-F1
#
_entry.id   AF-A0A377TVJ5-F1
#
_cell.length_a   1.000
_cell.length_b   1.000
_cell.length_c   1.000
_cell.angle_alpha   90.00
_cell.angle_beta   90.00
_cell.angle_gamma   90.00
#
_symmetry.space_group_name_H-M   'P 1'
#
loop_
_entity.id
_entity.type
_entity.pdbx_description
1 polymer ?
#
loop_
_entity_poly.entity_id
_entity_poly.type
_entity_poly.pdbx_seq_one_letter_code
_entity_poly.pdbx_strand_id
1 'polypeptide(L)'
;MTDITELAQRARINAECGEHLSPAETMELVEALESEKRICATWRKTAKSTGEKLEKAQTINAAAEKLVRCKGRYHSEQNYRALAALFGVNTPDLPPLEHENVHYADTAEMEIEALRQRIAELEREQEHLRPVGVMSEKAFHRLENSECRFIALWPRPGIFLPRKRPEDGVLVYVRTAAAAGIKMEDE
;
A
#
# COMPACT_ATOMS: atom_id res chain seq x y z
N MET A 1 -6.34 -52.33 -37.20
CA MET A 1 -5.44 -51.16 -37.14
C MET A 1 -4.21 -51.58 -37.90
N THR A 2 -3.98 -51.02 -39.07
CA THR A 2 -2.80 -51.36 -39.87
C THR A 2 -1.57 -50.87 -39.13
N ASP A 3 -0.65 -51.77 -38.82
CA ASP A 3 0.59 -51.40 -38.15
C ASP A 3 1.48 -50.68 -39.19
N ILE A 4 1.62 -49.36 -39.04
CA ILE A 4 2.44 -48.52 -39.93
C ILE A 4 3.87 -49.04 -40.01
N THR A 5 4.39 -49.64 -38.93
CA THR A 5 5.74 -50.21 -38.94
C THR A 5 5.83 -51.51 -39.74
N GLU A 6 4.82 -52.37 -39.66
CA GLU A 6 4.72 -53.60 -40.47
C GLU A 6 4.59 -53.26 -41.97
N LEU A 7 3.73 -52.30 -42.30
CA LEU A 7 3.50 -51.88 -43.69
C LEU A 7 4.73 -51.18 -44.29
N ALA A 8 5.43 -50.36 -43.49
CA ALA A 8 6.69 -49.74 -43.89
C ALA A 8 7.84 -50.76 -44.04
N GLN A 9 7.92 -51.78 -43.17
CA GLN A 9 8.90 -52.87 -43.30
C GLN A 9 8.66 -53.68 -44.56
N ARG A 10 7.40 -54.01 -44.87
CA ARG A 10 7.03 -54.73 -46.10
C ARG A 10 7.33 -53.90 -47.35
N ALA A 11 7.05 -52.59 -47.33
CA ALA A 11 7.44 -51.68 -48.41
C ALA A 11 8.95 -51.71 -48.69
N ARG A 12 9.75 -51.76 -47.63
CA ARG A 12 11.22 -51.78 -47.70
C ARG A 12 11.77 -53.09 -48.27
N ILE A 13 11.26 -54.23 -47.80
CA ILE A 13 11.64 -55.56 -48.30
C ILE A 13 11.26 -55.71 -49.78
N ASN A 14 10.06 -55.28 -50.16
CA ASN A 14 9.61 -55.37 -51.55
C ASN A 14 10.52 -54.53 -52.49
N ALA A 15 10.88 -53.32 -52.07
CA ALA A 15 11.78 -52.46 -52.84
C ALA A 15 13.18 -53.07 -53.03
N GLU A 16 13.70 -53.78 -52.03
CA GLU A 16 14.98 -54.52 -52.12
C GLU A 16 14.90 -55.70 -53.10
N CYS A 17 13.72 -56.32 -53.25
CA CYS A 17 13.45 -57.41 -54.19
C CYS A 17 13.03 -56.93 -55.59
N GLY A 18 12.94 -55.62 -55.84
CA GLY A 18 12.47 -55.05 -57.12
C GLY A 18 10.95 -55.11 -57.32
N GLU A 19 10.19 -55.44 -56.28
CA GLU A 19 8.73 -55.43 -56.26
C GLU A 19 8.21 -54.12 -55.67
N HIS A 20 7.10 -53.61 -56.19
CA HIS A 20 6.45 -52.41 -55.67
C HIS A 20 5.19 -52.78 -54.90
N LEU A 21 4.88 -52.02 -53.85
CA LEU A 21 3.56 -52.07 -53.22
C LEU A 21 2.49 -51.78 -54.27
N SER A 22 1.34 -52.43 -54.13
CA SER A 22 0.19 -52.10 -54.97
C SER A 22 -0.26 -50.65 -54.73
N PRO A 23 -0.90 -49.97 -55.71
CA PRO A 23 -1.41 -48.61 -55.54
C PRO A 23 -2.32 -48.45 -54.31
N ALA A 24 -3.10 -49.49 -53.97
CA ALA A 24 -3.95 -49.51 -52.79
C ALA A 24 -3.13 -49.52 -51.48
N GLU A 25 -2.11 -50.38 -51.39
CA GLU A 25 -1.21 -50.44 -50.22
C GLU A 25 -0.38 -49.14 -50.09
N THR A 26 0.01 -48.51 -51.20
CA THR A 26 0.71 -47.21 -51.15
C THR A 26 -0.18 -46.08 -50.63
N MET A 27 -1.46 -46.06 -51.02
CA MET A 27 -2.41 -45.05 -50.57
C MET A 27 -2.69 -45.22 -49.08
N GLU A 28 -2.86 -46.46 -48.62
CA GLU A 28 -3.05 -46.78 -47.21
C GLU A 28 -1.85 -46.35 -46.37
N LEU A 29 -0.61 -46.60 -46.83
CA LEU A 29 0.61 -46.15 -46.14
C LEU A 29 0.68 -44.62 -46.02
N VAL A 30 0.33 -43.91 -47.10
CA VAL A 30 0.35 -42.44 -47.14
C VAL A 30 -0.70 -41.87 -46.20
N GLU A 31 -1.94 -42.35 -46.26
CA GLU A 31 -3.02 -41.92 -45.36
C GLU A 31 -2.69 -42.19 -43.89
N ALA A 32 -2.14 -43.38 -43.60
CA ALA A 32 -1.71 -43.72 -42.26
C ALA A 32 -0.57 -42.80 -41.77
N LEU A 33 0.43 -42.53 -42.60
CA LEU A 33 1.54 -41.62 -42.27
C LEU A 33 1.07 -40.16 -42.10
N GLU A 34 0.11 -39.70 -42.90
CA GLU A 34 -0.49 -38.37 -42.75
C GLU A 34 -1.31 -38.26 -41.46
N SER A 35 -2.08 -39.30 -41.12
CA SER A 35 -2.83 -39.36 -39.87
C SER A 35 -1.88 -39.32 -38.66
N GLU A 36 -0.79 -40.07 -38.70
CA GLU A 36 0.23 -40.11 -37.64
C GLU A 36 0.96 -38.77 -37.51
N LYS A 37 1.29 -38.12 -38.63
CA LYS A 37 1.86 -36.76 -38.63
C LYS A 37 0.92 -35.74 -37.98
N ARG A 38 -0.39 -35.83 -38.23
CA ARG A 38 -1.40 -34.96 -37.60
C ARG A 38 -1.46 -35.21 -36.10
N ILE A 39 -1.47 -36.47 -35.67
CA ILE A 39 -1.46 -36.88 -34.26
C ILE A 39 -0.19 -36.37 -33.57
N CYS A 40 0.99 -36.58 -34.16
CA CYS A 40 2.25 -36.04 -33.64
C CYS A 40 2.22 -34.51 -33.49
N ALA A 41 1.62 -33.79 -34.43
CA ALA A 41 1.51 -32.33 -34.37
C ALA A 41 0.59 -31.85 -33.24
N THR A 42 -0.53 -32.54 -32.99
CA THR A 42 -1.43 -32.21 -31.89
C THR A 42 -0.77 -32.52 -30.54
N TRP A 43 -0.14 -33.68 -30.39
CA TRP A 43 0.61 -34.03 -29.17
C TRP A 43 1.72 -33.03 -28.88
N ARG A 44 2.46 -32.58 -29.89
CA ARG A 44 3.50 -31.55 -29.72
C ARG A 44 2.94 -30.24 -29.18
N LYS A 45 1.79 -29.79 -29.70
CA LYS A 45 1.10 -28.58 -29.23
C LYS A 45 0.62 -28.73 -27.78
N THR A 46 0.01 -29.87 -27.47
CA THR A 46 -0.47 -30.19 -26.11
C THR A 46 0.69 -30.26 -25.13
N ALA A 47 1.79 -30.95 -25.47
CA ALA A 47 2.98 -31.05 -24.63
C ALA A 47 3.59 -29.67 -24.34
N LYS A 48 3.67 -28.79 -25.35
CA LYS A 48 4.16 -27.42 -25.17
C LYS A 48 3.25 -26.62 -24.22
N SER A 49 1.94 -26.64 -24.45
CA SER A 49 0.99 -25.92 -23.59
C SER A 49 0.99 -26.45 -22.15
N THR A 50 1.07 -27.77 -21.97
CA THR A 50 1.15 -28.38 -20.64
C THR A 50 2.47 -28.05 -19.95
N GLY A 51 3.59 -28.02 -20.68
CA GLY A 51 4.89 -27.59 -20.16
C GLY A 51 4.86 -26.16 -19.65
N GLU A 52 4.29 -25.23 -20.42
CA GLU A 52 4.13 -23.82 -20.00
C GLU A 52 3.24 -23.67 -18.76
N LYS A 53 2.16 -24.48 -18.65
CA LYS A 53 1.30 -24.49 -17.47
C LYS A 53 2.02 -25.05 -16.24
N LEU A 54 2.82 -26.10 -16.42
CA LEU A 54 3.58 -26.73 -15.34
C LEU A 54 4.63 -25.76 -14.78
N GLU A 55 5.35 -25.05 -15.64
CA GLU A 55 6.35 -24.06 -15.23
C GLU A 55 5.72 -22.91 -14.42
N LYS A 56 4.56 -22.42 -14.87
CA LYS A 56 3.77 -21.42 -14.11
C LYS A 56 3.34 -21.96 -12.76
N ALA A 57 2.83 -23.18 -12.69
CA ALA A 57 2.41 -23.81 -11.44
C ALA A 57 3.60 -24.02 -10.48
N GLN A 58 4.76 -24.42 -10.99
CA GLN A 58 5.99 -24.56 -10.20
C GLN A 58 6.44 -23.22 -9.61
N THR A 59 6.37 -22.14 -10.39
CA THR A 59 6.71 -20.79 -9.92
C THR A 59 5.78 -20.34 -8.79
N ILE A 60 4.47 -20.60 -8.92
CA ILE A 60 3.48 -20.30 -7.89
C ILE A 60 3.74 -21.12 -6.62
N ASN A 61 4.01 -22.42 -6.75
CA ASN A 61 4.31 -23.29 -5.61
C ASN A 61 5.59 -22.82 -4.89
N ALA A 62 6.66 -22.49 -5.61
CA ALA A 62 7.89 -21.98 -5.01
C ALA A 62 7.67 -20.64 -4.26
N ALA A 63 6.82 -19.76 -4.79
CA ALA A 63 6.45 -18.52 -4.11
C ALA A 63 5.60 -18.80 -2.84
N ALA A 64 4.64 -19.73 -2.93
CA ALA A 64 3.81 -20.15 -1.79
C ALA A 64 4.65 -20.80 -0.69
N GLU A 65 5.61 -21.66 -1.03
CA GLU A 65 6.54 -22.27 -0.08
C GLU A 65 7.39 -21.22 0.63
N LYS A 66 7.91 -20.21 -0.09
CA LYS A 66 8.64 -19.09 0.54
C LYS A 66 7.75 -18.32 1.51
N LEU A 67 6.51 -18.03 1.14
CA LEU A 67 5.54 -17.35 2.00
C LEU A 67 5.20 -18.17 3.25
N VAL A 68 4.91 -19.46 3.10
CA VAL A 68 4.63 -20.38 4.21
C VAL A 68 5.87 -20.53 5.10
N ARG A 69 7.07 -20.59 4.54
CA ARG A 69 8.31 -20.69 5.33
C ARG A 69 8.60 -19.41 6.13
N CYS A 70 8.27 -18.23 5.59
CA CYS A 70 8.43 -16.95 6.28
C CYS A 70 7.35 -16.72 7.35
N LYS A 71 6.07 -16.97 7.03
CA LYS A 71 4.96 -16.89 8.00
C LYS A 71 5.06 -17.97 9.07
N GLY A 72 5.40 -19.19 8.65
CA GLY A 72 5.62 -20.36 9.49
C GLY A 72 6.70 -20.08 10.53
N ARG A 73 7.90 -19.62 10.14
CA ARG A 73 8.95 -19.28 11.11
C ARG A 73 8.54 -18.18 12.08
N TYR A 74 8.01 -17.04 11.61
CA TYR A 74 7.66 -15.94 12.49
C TYR A 74 6.51 -16.27 13.47
N HIS A 75 5.45 -16.92 12.97
CA HIS A 75 4.31 -17.30 13.82
C HIS A 75 4.61 -18.52 14.67
N SER A 76 5.38 -19.51 14.20
CA SER A 76 5.77 -20.65 15.02
C SER A 76 6.75 -20.23 16.11
N GLU A 77 7.67 -19.30 15.85
CA GLU A 77 8.58 -18.77 16.88
C GLU A 77 7.82 -17.96 17.92
N GLN A 78 6.91 -17.05 17.52
CA GLN A 78 6.06 -16.33 18.47
C GLN A 78 5.12 -17.25 19.24
N ASN A 79 4.48 -18.21 18.57
CA ASN A 79 3.62 -19.20 19.22
C ASN A 79 4.43 -20.11 20.15
N TYR A 80 5.65 -20.52 19.77
CA TYR A 80 6.53 -21.32 20.61
C TYR A 80 7.01 -20.55 21.83
N ARG A 81 7.38 -19.27 21.68
CA ARG A 81 7.68 -18.38 22.82
C ARG A 81 6.48 -18.16 23.72
N ALA A 82 5.29 -17.95 23.15
CA ALA A 82 4.05 -17.79 23.91
C ALA A 82 3.70 -19.06 24.69
N LEU A 83 3.79 -20.23 24.06
CA LEU A 83 3.60 -21.52 24.72
C LEU A 83 4.66 -21.73 25.81
N ALA A 84 5.93 -21.49 25.53
CA ALA A 84 7.00 -21.63 26.51
C ALA A 84 6.79 -20.69 27.71
N ALA A 85 6.35 -19.45 27.49
CA ALA A 85 5.99 -18.52 28.56
C ALA A 85 4.78 -19.00 29.38
N LEU A 86 3.72 -19.51 28.72
CA LEU A 86 2.54 -20.08 29.37
C LEU A 86 2.90 -21.27 30.27
N PHE A 87 3.86 -22.10 29.85
CA PHE A 87 4.33 -23.26 30.60
C PHE A 87 5.55 -22.97 31.50
N GLY A 88 6.04 -21.73 31.54
CA GLY A 88 7.19 -21.31 32.36
C GLY A 88 8.53 -21.97 31.97
N VAL A 89 8.67 -22.39 30.71
CA VAL A 89 9.85 -23.10 30.20
C VAL A 89 10.72 -22.12 29.40
N ASN A 90 12.04 -22.19 29.57
CA ASN A 90 12.99 -21.38 28.82
C ASN A 90 13.17 -21.90 27.39
N THR A 91 13.40 -20.99 26.42
CA THR A 91 13.61 -21.33 25.00
C THR A 91 15.07 -21.07 24.60
N PRO A 92 16.01 -21.99 24.91
CA PRO A 92 17.44 -21.76 24.72
C PRO A 92 17.86 -21.71 23.25
N ASP A 93 17.11 -22.35 22.36
CA ASP A 93 17.42 -22.42 20.92
C ASP A 93 17.05 -21.14 20.16
N LEU A 94 16.30 -20.24 20.79
CA LEU A 94 15.86 -19.00 20.20
C LEU A 94 16.70 -17.85 20.77
N PRO A 95 17.27 -16.97 19.93
CA PRO A 95 17.93 -15.77 20.44
C PRO A 95 16.94 -14.99 21.33
N PRO A 96 17.40 -14.26 22.36
CA PRO A 96 16.52 -13.37 23.12
C PRO A 96 15.69 -12.54 22.14
N LEU A 97 14.40 -12.34 22.42
CA LEU A 97 13.67 -11.29 21.72
C LEU A 97 14.41 -10.00 22.07
N GLU A 98 15.24 -9.50 21.16
CA GLU A 98 15.65 -8.12 21.24
C GLU A 98 14.33 -7.36 21.22
N HIS A 99 14.04 -6.70 22.34
CA HIS A 99 12.91 -5.82 22.48
C HIS A 99 13.20 -4.56 21.65
N GLU A 100 13.52 -4.73 20.37
CA GLU A 100 13.73 -3.63 19.42
C GLU A 100 12.47 -2.76 19.36
N ASN A 101 11.29 -3.33 19.64
CA ASN A 101 10.02 -2.62 19.73
C ASN A 101 9.70 -1.98 21.10
N VAL A 102 10.38 -2.34 22.20
CA VAL A 102 10.10 -1.70 23.50
C VAL A 102 10.89 -0.39 23.62
N HIS A 103 12.10 -0.33 23.05
CA HIS A 103 12.85 0.92 22.99
C HIS A 103 12.16 1.98 22.12
N TYR A 104 11.49 1.59 21.03
CA TYR A 104 10.67 2.54 20.27
C TYR A 104 9.37 2.92 20.98
N ALA A 105 8.76 2.01 21.75
CA ALA A 105 7.54 2.31 22.49
C ALA A 105 7.81 3.37 23.57
N ASP A 106 8.85 3.18 24.39
CA ASP A 106 9.20 4.12 25.45
C ASP A 106 9.60 5.50 24.89
N THR A 107 10.37 5.54 23.78
CA THR A 107 10.72 6.82 23.14
C THR A 107 9.51 7.50 22.49
N ALA A 108 8.64 6.73 21.83
CA ALA A 108 7.45 7.28 21.17
C ALA A 108 6.42 7.77 22.21
N GLU A 109 6.29 7.08 23.34
CA GLU A 109 5.44 7.52 24.45
C GLU A 109 5.95 8.83 25.06
N MET A 110 7.26 8.95 25.27
CA MET A 110 7.88 10.21 25.72
C MET A 110 7.66 11.36 24.71
N GLU A 111 7.79 11.09 23.41
CA GLU A 111 7.54 12.10 22.37
C GLU A 111 6.06 12.52 22.31
N ILE A 112 5.14 11.55 22.41
CA ILE A 112 3.69 11.83 22.45
C ILE A 112 3.36 12.70 23.67
N GLU A 113 3.95 12.40 24.83
CA GLU A 113 3.71 13.17 26.05
C GLU A 113 4.28 14.59 25.96
N ALA A 114 5.50 14.75 25.43
CA ALA A 114 6.10 16.05 25.18
C ALA A 114 5.28 16.89 24.19
N LEU A 115 4.79 16.29 23.10
CA LEU A 115 3.95 16.97 22.12
C LEU A 115 2.60 17.39 22.72
N ARG A 116 1.99 16.54 23.55
CA ARG A 116 0.74 16.88 24.27
C ARG A 116 0.94 18.06 25.21
N GLN A 117 2.04 18.10 25.95
CA GLN A 117 2.37 19.24 26.82
C GLN A 117 2.53 20.53 26.01
N ARG A 118 3.22 20.47 24.86
CA ARG A 118 3.40 21.63 23.99
C ARG A 118 2.08 22.13 23.39
N ILE A 119 1.18 21.22 23.01
CA ILE A 119 -0.17 21.59 22.53
C ILE A 119 -0.95 22.29 23.65
N ALA A 120 -0.96 21.74 24.86
CA ALA A 120 -1.68 22.34 25.99
C ALA A 120 -1.12 23.73 26.37
N GLU A 121 0.19 23.93 26.27
CA GLU A 121 0.83 25.23 26.45
C GLU A 121 0.37 26.23 25.37
N LEU A 122 0.41 25.83 24.09
CA LEU A 122 -0.03 26.66 22.98
C LEU A 122 -1.53 26.99 23.04
N GLU A 123 -2.37 26.06 23.49
CA GLU A 123 -3.80 26.27 23.70
C GLU A 123 -4.05 27.31 24.80
N ARG A 124 -3.30 27.26 25.92
CA ARG A 124 -3.36 28.29 26.97
C ARG A 124 -2.89 29.65 26.48
N GLU A 125 -1.79 29.69 25.73
CA GLU A 125 -1.34 30.95 25.11
C GLU A 125 -2.43 31.52 24.21
N GLN A 126 -3.11 30.67 23.42
CA GLN A 126 -4.20 31.07 22.54
C GLN A 126 -5.44 31.60 23.30
N GLU A 127 -5.80 31.02 24.44
CA GLU A 127 -6.92 31.52 25.28
C GLU A 127 -6.72 32.97 25.73
N HIS A 128 -5.47 33.42 25.91
CA HIS A 128 -5.16 34.79 26.32
C HIS A 128 -5.13 35.78 25.14
N LEU A 129 -5.21 35.30 23.90
CA LEU A 129 -5.22 36.16 22.72
C LEU A 129 -6.63 36.68 22.45
N ARG A 130 -6.77 38.01 22.42
CA ARG A 130 -8.04 38.65 22.05
C ARG A 130 -8.30 38.46 20.55
N PRO A 131 -9.53 38.09 20.13
CA PRO A 131 -9.86 38.02 18.72
C PRO A 131 -9.82 39.43 18.11
N VAL A 132 -8.92 39.64 17.13
CA VAL A 132 -8.81 40.90 16.39
C VAL A 132 -9.40 40.72 14.99
N GLY A 133 -10.20 41.70 14.53
CA GLY A 133 -10.66 41.74 13.15
C GLY A 133 -9.53 42.14 12.20
N VAL A 134 -9.40 41.45 11.06
CA VAL A 134 -8.47 41.82 9.99
C VAL A 134 -9.30 42.25 8.79
N MET A 135 -8.95 43.38 8.19
CA MET A 135 -9.50 43.79 6.90
C MET A 135 -8.40 44.37 6.02
N SER A 136 -8.66 44.54 4.72
CA SER A 136 -7.71 45.20 3.83
C SER A 136 -7.68 46.71 4.07
N GLU A 137 -6.55 47.36 3.81
CA GLU A 137 -6.39 48.82 3.87
C GLU A 137 -7.46 49.55 3.04
N LYS A 138 -7.77 49.05 1.84
CA LYS A 138 -8.87 49.57 1.00
C LYS A 138 -10.24 49.46 1.67
N ALA A 139 -10.49 48.43 2.48
CA ALA A 139 -11.73 48.28 3.23
C ALA A 139 -11.79 49.23 4.43
N PHE A 140 -10.65 49.45 5.10
CA PHE A 140 -10.53 50.42 6.18
C PHE A 140 -10.84 51.85 5.72
N HIS A 141 -10.22 52.31 4.62
CA HIS A 141 -10.49 53.66 4.10
C HIS A 141 -11.92 53.88 3.60
N ARG A 142 -12.64 52.82 3.18
CA ARG A 142 -14.08 52.93 2.89
C ARG A 142 -14.91 53.18 4.15
N LEU A 143 -14.48 52.62 5.29
CA LEU A 143 -15.15 52.72 6.59
C LEU A 143 -14.82 54.01 7.34
N GLU A 144 -13.64 54.58 7.12
CA GLU A 144 -13.20 55.86 7.71
C GLU A 144 -14.13 57.04 7.35
N ASN A 145 -14.83 56.95 6.22
CA ASN A 145 -15.86 57.90 5.80
C ASN A 145 -17.26 57.63 6.41
N SER A 146 -17.38 56.66 7.32
CA SER A 146 -18.61 56.33 8.06
C SER A 146 -18.43 56.65 9.55
N GLU A 147 -19.52 56.83 10.32
CA GLU A 147 -19.48 57.24 11.75
C GLU A 147 -18.83 56.22 12.72
N CYS A 148 -18.16 55.19 12.24
CA CYS A 148 -17.55 54.15 13.07
C CYS A 148 -16.09 54.50 13.47
N ARG A 149 -15.84 54.59 14.78
CA ARG A 149 -14.51 54.88 15.37
C ARG A 149 -13.62 53.62 15.39
N PHE A 150 -12.98 53.31 14.27
CA PHE A 150 -11.96 52.27 14.19
C PHE A 150 -10.57 52.81 14.53
N ILE A 151 -9.76 52.03 15.25
CA ILE A 151 -8.32 52.34 15.47
C ILE A 151 -7.52 51.29 14.71
N ALA A 152 -6.71 51.74 13.75
CA ALA A 152 -5.75 50.90 13.05
C ALA A 152 -4.56 50.61 13.99
N LEU A 153 -4.31 49.34 14.28
CA LEU A 153 -3.10 48.92 14.99
C LEU A 153 -2.22 48.13 14.03
N TRP A 154 -1.00 48.61 13.81
CA TRP A 154 -0.01 47.84 13.06
C TRP A 154 0.34 46.55 13.83
N PRO A 155 0.30 45.37 13.20
CA PRO A 155 0.52 44.11 13.91
C PRO A 155 1.90 44.10 14.54
N ARG A 156 1.96 43.93 15.87
CA ARG A 156 3.19 43.47 16.51
C ARG A 156 3.37 41.96 16.26
N PRO A 157 4.61 41.45 16.24
CA PRO A 157 4.83 40.00 16.29
C PRO A 157 4.08 39.40 17.49
N GLY A 158 3.22 38.40 17.26
CA GLY A 158 2.49 37.69 18.33
C GLY A 158 0.95 37.75 18.31
N ILE A 159 0.31 38.34 17.29
CA ILE A 159 -1.16 38.35 17.19
C ILE A 159 -1.63 37.15 16.34
N PHE A 160 -2.38 36.23 16.97
CA PHE A 160 -3.01 35.10 16.28
C PHE A 160 -4.22 35.56 15.46
N LEU A 161 -4.28 35.11 14.21
CA LEU A 161 -5.37 35.42 13.30
C LEU A 161 -5.99 34.12 12.75
N PRO A 162 -7.31 33.89 12.96
CA PRO A 162 -7.96 32.65 12.53
C PRO A 162 -8.22 32.59 11.01
N ARG A 163 -7.84 33.61 10.23
CA ARG A 163 -8.05 33.67 8.77
C ARG A 163 -6.79 34.13 8.04
N LYS A 164 -6.64 33.69 6.78
CA LYS A 164 -5.52 34.06 5.91
C LYS A 164 -5.48 35.58 5.69
N ARG A 165 -4.30 36.18 5.95
CA ARG A 165 -4.06 37.63 5.84
C ARG A 165 -4.20 38.08 4.37
N PRO A 166 -4.89 39.19 4.07
CA PRO A 166 -4.68 39.93 2.82
C PRO A 166 -3.23 40.43 2.77
N GLU A 167 -2.62 40.55 1.58
CA GLU A 167 -1.23 41.03 1.49
C GLU A 167 -1.06 42.44 2.10
N ASP A 168 -2.10 43.28 1.97
CA ASP A 168 -2.22 44.62 2.60
C ASP A 168 -3.15 44.61 3.85
N GLY A 169 -3.02 43.60 4.71
CA GLY A 169 -3.91 43.41 5.87
C GLY A 169 -3.63 44.36 7.04
N VAL A 170 -4.64 45.14 7.43
CA VAL A 170 -4.68 46.05 8.60
C VAL A 170 -5.53 45.40 9.71
N LEU A 171 -5.05 45.43 10.97
CA LEU A 171 -5.84 45.01 12.13
C LEU A 171 -6.75 46.14 12.59
N VAL A 172 -8.03 45.83 12.80
CA VAL A 172 -9.04 46.79 13.20
C VAL A 172 -9.69 46.34 14.50
N TYR A 173 -9.52 47.15 15.55
CA TYR A 173 -10.29 47.01 16.78
C TYR A 173 -11.60 47.79 16.66
N VAL A 174 -12.72 47.13 16.95
CA VAL A 174 -14.01 47.80 17.16
C VAL A 174 -14.04 48.30 18.60
N ARG A 175 -14.10 49.61 18.83
CA ARG A 175 -14.42 50.13 20.16
C ARG A 175 -15.92 50.00 20.36
N THR A 176 -16.38 48.94 21.04
CA THR A 176 -17.77 48.90 21.51
C THR A 176 -17.96 50.06 22.48
N ALA A 177 -18.83 51.00 22.15
CA ALA A 177 -19.28 52.01 23.08
C ALA A 177 -20.20 51.35 24.12
N ALA A 178 -19.63 50.58 25.03
CA ALA A 178 -20.31 50.02 26.20
C ALA A 178 -19.51 50.38 27.46
N ALA A 179 -19.46 51.68 27.73
CA ALA A 179 -19.29 52.22 29.08
C ALA A 179 -20.14 53.50 29.21
N ALA A 180 -21.40 53.41 28.76
CA ALA A 180 -22.46 54.27 29.24
C ALA A 180 -23.17 53.49 30.35
N GLY A 181 -22.83 53.76 31.61
CA GLY A 181 -23.54 53.23 32.78
C GLY A 181 -22.72 52.31 33.69
N ILE A 182 -21.74 52.87 34.41
CA ILE A 182 -21.48 52.41 35.78
C ILE A 182 -22.24 53.40 36.67
N LYS A 183 -23.47 53.04 37.05
CA LYS A 183 -24.15 53.62 38.20
C LYS A 183 -23.81 52.76 39.42
N MET A 184 -23.61 53.48 40.51
CA MET A 184 -23.16 53.11 41.86
C MET A 184 -23.90 51.93 42.48
N GLU A 185 -23.21 51.19 43.34
CA GLU A 185 -23.77 50.75 44.61
C GLU A 185 -22.82 51.20 45.72
N ASP A 186 -23.38 52.02 46.61
CA ASP A 186 -22.86 52.41 47.92
C ASP A 186 -23.11 51.26 48.90
N GLU A 187 -22.07 50.78 49.58
CA GLU A 187 -21.96 50.44 51.02
C GLU A 187 -20.66 49.67 51.32
#